data_AF-A0A0J1GNB8-F1
#
_entry.id   AF-A0A0J1GNB8-F1
#
_cell.length_a   1.000
_cell.length_b   1.000
_cell.length_c   1.000
_cell.angle_alpha   90.00
_cell.angle_beta   90.00
_cell.angle_gamma   90.00
#
_symmetry.space_group_name_H-M   'P 1'
#
loop_
_entity.id
_entity.type
_entity.pdbx_description
1 polymer ?
#
loop_
_entity_poly.entity_id
_entity_poly.type
_entity_poly.pdbx_seq_one_letter_code
_entity_poly.pdbx_strand_id
1 'polypeptide(L)'
;MYGFIKGDDDKDYFFHANELIPSDHIDKLCEGALIEFDQQATPKGYKAKRCHLLNPNHIATYVQPHYCLTSRTPAVHGWEVIEPGEWVVHGTSSDSPDEAKKDMIHSAELIGANAIVELEYYKTTGSRPGQGKGIYYYTIHNYRGRVMTVAKRHSRGTYHADDLQGLNQRANTLKHAMLEKTAQSKKKRNAIWLAVLAGLGGCWVSLPFLYLCLLVPAFLTVLIIFGCSQDFDSWLQPAESQPS
;
A
#
# COMPACT_ATOMS: atom_id res chain seq x y z
N MET A 1 12.57 -18.29 -24.26
CA MET A 1 12.96 -18.03 -22.85
C MET A 1 14.34 -18.62 -22.62
N TYR A 2 15.20 -17.91 -21.89
CA TYR A 2 16.55 -18.34 -21.55
C TYR A 2 16.83 -18.02 -20.08
N GLY A 3 17.84 -18.65 -19.50
CA GLY A 3 18.24 -18.45 -18.11
C GLY A 3 19.61 -19.04 -17.83
N PHE A 4 19.95 -19.16 -16.56
CA PHE A 4 21.19 -19.80 -16.11
C PHE A 4 20.88 -20.82 -15.03
N ILE A 5 21.62 -21.92 -15.03
CA ILE A 5 21.58 -22.95 -14.00
C ILE A 5 22.93 -22.90 -13.28
N LYS A 6 22.89 -22.80 -11.95
CA LYS A 6 24.08 -22.95 -11.11
C LYS A 6 24.34 -24.45 -10.94
N GLY A 7 25.46 -24.92 -11.45
CA GLY A 7 25.90 -26.31 -11.25
C GLY A 7 26.46 -26.51 -9.84
N ASP A 8 26.44 -27.77 -9.38
CA ASP A 8 27.06 -28.17 -8.10
C ASP A 8 28.59 -28.01 -8.11
N ASP A 9 29.19 -27.80 -9.29
CA ASP A 9 30.61 -27.50 -9.49
C ASP A 9 30.93 -26.00 -9.45
N ASP A 10 30.00 -25.19 -8.93
CA ASP A 10 30.02 -23.73 -8.86
C ASP A 10 30.10 -23.01 -10.23
N LYS A 11 29.90 -23.71 -11.35
CA LYS A 11 29.86 -23.08 -12.68
C LYS A 11 28.44 -22.70 -13.08
N ASP A 12 28.36 -21.65 -13.90
CA ASP A 12 27.08 -21.21 -14.47
C ASP A 12 26.91 -21.80 -15.87
N TYR A 13 25.75 -22.43 -16.10
CA TYR A 13 25.40 -23.06 -17.35
C TYR A 13 24.27 -22.29 -18.03
N PHE A 14 24.49 -21.89 -19.29
CA PHE A 14 23.46 -21.24 -20.08
C PHE A 14 22.32 -22.23 -20.38
N PHE A 15 21.09 -21.84 -20.04
CA PHE A 15 19.88 -22.61 -20.26
C PHE A 15 19.01 -21.94 -21.34
N HIS A 16 18.44 -22.78 -22.21
CA HIS A 16 17.45 -22.36 -23.19
C HIS A 16 16.22 -23.25 -23.08
N ALA A 17 15.03 -22.66 -23.15
CA ALA A 17 13.74 -23.34 -23.04
C ALA A 17 13.62 -24.63 -23.86
N ASN A 18 14.11 -24.61 -25.10
CA ASN A 18 14.06 -25.75 -26.02
C ASN A 18 14.86 -26.98 -25.56
N GLU A 19 15.74 -26.83 -24.56
CA GLU A 19 16.51 -27.95 -24.01
C GLU A 19 15.75 -28.67 -22.89
N LEU A 20 14.61 -28.13 -22.43
CA LEU A 20 13.77 -28.72 -21.37
C LEU A 20 12.95 -29.90 -21.91
N ILE A 21 13.01 -31.03 -21.21
CA ILE A 21 12.35 -32.29 -21.57
C ILE A 21 11.59 -32.83 -20.35
N PRO A 22 10.27 -33.06 -20.47
CA PRO A 22 9.40 -32.65 -21.57
C PRO A 22 9.21 -31.13 -21.62
N SER A 23 8.94 -30.59 -22.81
CA SER A 23 8.88 -29.13 -23.05
C SER A 23 7.64 -28.45 -22.44
N ASP A 24 6.62 -29.23 -22.10
CA ASP A 24 5.39 -28.79 -21.42
C ASP A 24 5.61 -28.42 -19.95
N HIS A 25 6.75 -28.79 -19.37
CA HIS A 25 7.12 -28.41 -18.01
C HIS A 25 7.66 -26.98 -17.88
N ILE A 26 7.66 -26.20 -18.97
CA ILE A 26 8.22 -24.85 -18.95
C ILE A 26 7.49 -23.90 -17.99
N ASP A 27 6.17 -24.04 -17.86
CA ASP A 27 5.35 -23.23 -16.95
C ASP A 27 5.56 -23.60 -15.47
N LYS A 28 6.22 -24.73 -15.21
CA LYS A 28 6.60 -25.20 -13.87
C LYS A 28 8.00 -24.72 -13.47
N LEU A 29 8.74 -24.12 -14.40
CA LEU A 29 10.07 -23.60 -14.13
C LEU A 29 9.96 -22.39 -13.19
N CYS A 30 10.68 -22.43 -12.08
CA CYS A 30 10.77 -21.34 -11.13
C CYS A 30 12.21 -21.18 -10.65
N GLU A 31 12.49 -20.05 -9.99
CA GLU A 31 13.81 -19.82 -9.43
C GLU A 31 14.13 -20.85 -8.33
N GLY A 32 15.36 -21.35 -8.34
CA GLY A 32 15.80 -22.41 -7.43
C GLY A 32 15.27 -23.81 -7.77
N ALA A 33 14.58 -24.00 -8.91
CA ALA A 33 14.19 -25.33 -9.37
C ALA A 33 15.40 -26.23 -9.58
N LEU A 34 15.30 -27.49 -9.14
CA LEU A 34 16.33 -28.49 -9.34
C LEU A 34 16.18 -29.12 -10.72
N ILE A 35 17.24 -29.03 -11.52
CA ILE A 35 17.27 -29.48 -12.91
C ILE A 35 18.46 -30.40 -13.08
N GLU A 36 18.22 -31.57 -13.63
CA GLU A 36 19.26 -32.47 -14.13
C GLU A 36 19.53 -32.13 -15.61
N PHE A 37 20.80 -32.07 -16.02
CA PHE A 37 21.15 -31.71 -17.40
C PHE A 37 22.53 -32.25 -17.78
N ASP A 38 22.78 -32.34 -19.09
CA ASP A 38 24.11 -32.60 -19.62
C ASP A 38 24.86 -31.31 -19.87
N GLN A 39 26.12 -31.28 -19.45
CA GLN A 39 27.01 -30.17 -19.76
C GLN A 39 27.56 -30.23 -21.19
N GLN A 40 27.58 -29.09 -21.87
CA GLN A 40 28.23 -28.92 -23.16
C GLN A 40 29.09 -27.65 -23.16
N ALA A 41 30.39 -27.78 -23.46
CA ALA A 41 31.26 -26.62 -23.65
C ALA A 41 30.94 -25.92 -24.99
N THR A 42 30.87 -24.60 -24.96
CA THR A 42 30.65 -23.74 -26.14
C THR A 42 31.68 -22.61 -26.14
N PRO A 43 31.91 -21.92 -27.28
CA PRO A 43 32.80 -20.76 -27.33
C PRO A 43 32.41 -19.63 -26.38
N LYS A 44 31.16 -19.61 -25.89
CA LYS A 44 30.61 -18.60 -24.98
C LYS A 44 30.52 -19.09 -23.52
N GLY A 45 31.13 -20.23 -23.19
CA GLY A 45 31.05 -20.86 -21.87
C GLY A 45 30.30 -22.18 -21.89
N TYR A 46 29.75 -22.61 -20.76
CA TYR A 46 29.04 -23.88 -20.65
C TYR A 46 27.55 -23.71 -20.93
N LYS A 47 26.96 -24.71 -21.60
CA LYS A 47 25.53 -24.78 -21.92
C LYS A 47 24.94 -26.06 -21.31
N ALA A 48 23.74 -25.94 -20.76
CA ALA A 48 22.93 -27.06 -20.32
C ALA A 48 22.13 -27.65 -21.51
N LYS A 49 22.16 -28.99 -21.64
CA LYS A 49 21.47 -29.78 -22.66
C LYS A 49 20.59 -30.84 -22.00
N ARG A 50 19.54 -31.29 -22.69
CA ARG A 50 18.61 -32.36 -22.24
C ARG A 50 18.20 -32.17 -20.77
N CYS A 51 17.64 -31.02 -20.47
CA CYS A 51 17.32 -30.59 -19.12
C CYS A 51 16.03 -31.27 -18.63
N HIS A 52 16.09 -31.95 -17.50
CA HIS A 52 14.95 -32.60 -16.85
C HIS A 52 14.66 -31.93 -15.50
N LEU A 53 13.40 -31.53 -15.30
CA LEU A 53 12.97 -31.00 -14.01
C LEU A 53 12.81 -32.16 -13.03
N LEU A 54 13.56 -32.16 -11.92
CA LEU A 54 13.56 -33.29 -10.98
C LEU A 54 12.26 -33.39 -10.16
N ASN A 55 11.61 -32.26 -9.86
CA ASN A 55 10.39 -32.22 -9.05
C ASN A 55 9.24 -31.48 -9.77
N PRO A 56 8.69 -32.03 -10.88
CA PRO A 56 7.69 -31.35 -11.70
C PRO A 56 6.29 -31.29 -11.07
N ASN A 57 6.06 -32.01 -9.97
CA ASN A 57 4.77 -32.02 -9.25
C ASN A 57 4.86 -31.32 -7.88
N HIS A 58 5.98 -30.65 -7.58
CA HIS A 58 6.07 -29.88 -6.36
C HIS A 58 5.08 -28.71 -6.44
N ILE A 59 4.31 -28.50 -5.37
CA ILE A 59 3.36 -27.39 -5.29
C ILE A 59 4.16 -26.10 -5.50
N ALA A 60 3.71 -25.26 -6.43
CA ALA A 60 4.32 -23.96 -6.65
C ALA A 60 4.21 -23.16 -5.35
N THR A 61 5.34 -22.99 -4.68
CA THR A 61 5.45 -22.14 -3.51
C THR A 61 5.94 -20.76 -3.93
N TYR A 62 5.58 -19.77 -3.12
CA TYR A 62 5.81 -18.37 -3.40
C TYR A 62 6.67 -17.74 -2.32
N VAL A 63 7.46 -16.77 -2.74
CA VAL A 63 8.20 -15.85 -1.88
C VAL A 63 7.61 -14.47 -2.06
N GLN A 64 7.41 -13.76 -0.95
CA GLN A 64 7.02 -12.35 -0.93
C GLN A 64 8.26 -11.45 -0.87
N PRO A 65 8.18 -10.21 -1.37
CA PRO A 65 9.27 -9.27 -1.21
C PRO A 65 9.47 -8.89 0.27
N HIS A 66 10.72 -8.61 0.66
CA HIS A 66 11.05 -8.20 2.03
C HIS A 66 10.55 -6.79 2.39
N TYR A 67 10.33 -5.95 1.38
CA TYR A 67 9.86 -4.56 1.52
C TYR A 67 8.76 -4.30 0.50
N CYS A 68 7.89 -3.34 0.81
CA CYS A 68 6.84 -2.93 -0.11
C CYS A 68 7.44 -2.39 -1.41
N LEU A 69 7.17 -3.05 -2.54
CA LEU A 69 7.68 -2.63 -3.84
C LEU A 69 6.85 -1.46 -4.37
N THR A 70 7.50 -0.50 -5.04
CA THR A 70 6.80 0.63 -5.67
C THR A 70 7.12 0.69 -7.15
N SER A 71 6.10 0.82 -8.00
CA SER A 71 6.26 0.98 -9.45
C SER A 71 5.36 2.09 -9.99
N ARG A 72 5.80 2.76 -11.05
CA ARG A 72 4.99 3.72 -11.82
C ARG A 72 4.12 3.03 -12.87
N THR A 73 4.49 1.81 -13.27
CA THR A 73 3.75 0.99 -14.24
C THR A 73 2.76 0.09 -13.51
N PRO A 74 1.73 -0.45 -14.20
CA PRO A 74 0.73 -1.33 -13.59
C PRO A 74 1.28 -2.70 -13.15
N ALA A 75 2.53 -3.01 -13.51
CA ALA A 75 3.21 -4.23 -13.12
C ALA A 75 4.57 -3.93 -12.46
N VAL A 76 5.03 -4.86 -11.63
CA VAL A 76 6.37 -4.85 -11.02
C VAL A 76 7.24 -5.89 -11.71
N HIS A 77 8.39 -5.45 -12.25
CA HIS A 77 9.25 -6.34 -13.03
C HIS A 77 9.80 -7.50 -12.19
N GLY A 78 9.69 -8.73 -12.71
CA GLY A 78 10.18 -9.94 -12.04
C GLY A 78 9.26 -10.51 -10.96
N TRP A 79 8.07 -9.94 -10.77
CA TRP A 79 7.08 -10.37 -9.80
C TRP A 79 5.75 -10.69 -10.48
N GLU A 80 5.11 -11.78 -10.04
CA GLU A 80 3.78 -12.21 -10.49
C GLU A 80 2.72 -11.53 -9.63
N VAL A 81 1.67 -11.00 -10.26
CA VAL A 81 0.52 -10.42 -9.53
C VAL A 81 -0.39 -11.56 -9.10
N ILE A 82 -0.53 -11.76 -7.78
CA ILE A 82 -1.39 -12.81 -7.21
C ILE A 82 -2.80 -12.28 -7.03
N GLU A 83 -2.94 -11.09 -6.45
CA GLU A 83 -4.22 -10.42 -6.26
C GLU A 83 -4.10 -8.95 -6.70
N PRO A 84 -4.83 -8.52 -7.75
CA PRO A 84 -4.92 -7.11 -8.07
C PRO A 84 -5.75 -6.42 -6.98
N GLY A 85 -5.22 -5.34 -6.40
CA GLY A 85 -5.99 -4.56 -5.44
C GLY A 85 -7.00 -3.66 -6.15
N GLU A 86 -8.19 -3.53 -5.58
CA GLU A 86 -9.23 -2.60 -6.01
C GLU A 86 -9.18 -1.28 -5.23
N TRP A 87 -8.02 -0.98 -4.64
CA TRP A 87 -7.85 0.11 -3.70
C TRP A 87 -6.63 0.96 -4.05
N VAL A 88 -6.78 2.27 -3.82
CA VAL A 88 -5.74 3.28 -3.93
C VAL A 88 -5.44 3.81 -2.54
N VAL A 89 -4.16 3.81 -2.20
CA VAL A 89 -3.65 4.40 -0.96
C VAL A 89 -3.05 5.77 -1.26
N HIS A 90 -3.23 6.69 -0.32
CA HIS A 90 -2.65 8.02 -0.35
C HIS A 90 -1.73 8.21 0.84
N GLY A 91 -0.62 8.90 0.63
CA GLY A 91 0.23 9.41 1.70
C GLY A 91 0.41 10.91 1.55
N THR A 92 0.41 11.63 2.67
CA THR A 92 0.40 13.09 2.70
C THR A 92 1.40 13.60 3.73
N SER A 93 2.24 14.56 3.35
CA SER A 93 3.08 15.29 4.30
C SER A 93 3.31 16.74 3.86
N SER A 94 3.28 17.67 4.81
CA SER A 94 3.73 19.05 4.59
C SER A 94 5.24 19.22 4.68
N ASP A 95 5.94 18.24 5.24
CA ASP A 95 7.32 18.42 5.68
C ASP A 95 8.31 18.01 4.59
N SER A 96 8.06 16.86 3.95
CA SER A 96 8.89 16.39 2.84
C SER A 96 8.14 15.42 1.91
N PRO A 97 8.59 15.27 0.65
CA PRO A 97 8.12 14.20 -0.23
C PRO A 97 8.38 12.80 0.34
N ASP A 98 9.53 12.60 0.99
CA ASP A 98 9.93 11.27 1.48
C ASP A 98 9.03 10.79 2.63
N GLU A 99 8.64 11.70 3.54
CA GLU A 99 7.67 11.39 4.59
C GLU A 99 6.29 11.08 4.01
N ALA A 100 5.84 11.82 2.99
CA ALA A 100 4.58 11.50 2.29
C ALA A 100 4.62 10.10 1.63
N LYS A 101 5.76 9.72 1.05
CA LYS A 101 5.95 8.39 0.46
C LYS A 101 5.95 7.29 1.53
N LYS A 102 6.63 7.53 2.66
CA LYS A 102 6.68 6.61 3.79
C LYS A 102 5.31 6.39 4.42
N ASP A 103 4.53 7.45 4.58
CA ASP A 103 3.13 7.42 5.03
C ASP A 103 2.25 6.54 4.13
N MET A 104 2.40 6.68 2.81
CA MET A 104 1.71 5.83 1.83
C MET A 104 2.13 4.35 1.93
N ILE A 105 3.43 4.06 2.07
CA ILE A 105 3.94 2.69 2.22
C ILE A 105 3.40 2.06 3.50
N HIS A 106 3.44 2.79 4.61
CA HIS A 106 2.88 2.34 5.89
C HIS A 106 1.39 2.03 5.77
N SER A 107 0.64 2.89 5.10
CA SER A 107 -0.78 2.71 4.79
C SER A 107 -1.05 1.44 3.97
N ALA A 108 -0.22 1.14 2.98
CA ALA A 108 -0.31 -0.10 2.20
C ALA A 108 -0.02 -1.35 3.06
N GLU A 109 1.00 -1.28 3.92
CA GLU A 109 1.36 -2.36 4.84
C GLU A 109 0.25 -2.67 5.85
N LEU A 110 -0.49 -1.65 6.32
CA LEU A 110 -1.65 -1.83 7.22
C LEU A 110 -2.76 -2.69 6.61
N ILE A 111 -2.90 -2.68 5.28
CA ILE A 111 -3.87 -3.49 4.54
C ILE A 111 -3.31 -4.90 4.24
N GLY A 112 -2.00 -5.08 4.43
CA GLY A 112 -1.27 -6.28 4.07
C GLY A 112 -0.90 -6.33 2.58
N ALA A 113 -0.77 -5.17 1.93
CA ALA A 113 -0.23 -5.08 0.58
C ALA A 113 1.30 -5.14 0.62
N ASN A 114 1.90 -5.76 -0.40
CA ASN A 114 3.36 -5.87 -0.52
C ASN A 114 3.91 -5.17 -1.77
N ALA A 115 3.04 -4.58 -2.59
CA ALA A 115 3.42 -3.71 -3.67
C ALA A 115 2.37 -2.62 -3.94
N ILE A 116 2.86 -1.50 -4.47
CA ILE A 116 2.10 -0.34 -4.90
C ILE A 116 2.49 -0.04 -6.36
N VAL A 117 1.51 0.02 -7.25
CA VAL A 117 1.69 0.34 -8.66
C VAL A 117 1.00 1.63 -9.04
N GLU A 118 1.24 2.09 -10.27
CA GLU A 118 0.64 3.33 -10.79
C GLU A 118 0.94 4.52 -9.86
N LEU A 119 2.15 4.53 -9.30
CA LEU A 119 2.57 5.53 -8.34
C LEU A 119 2.60 6.92 -8.98
N GLU A 120 1.82 7.83 -8.40
CA GLU A 120 1.74 9.22 -8.82
C GLU A 120 2.12 10.15 -7.67
N TYR A 121 2.88 11.19 -8.01
CA TYR A 121 3.27 12.25 -7.10
C TYR A 121 2.60 13.56 -7.54
N TYR A 122 1.93 14.24 -6.60
CA TYR A 122 1.32 15.53 -6.85
C TYR A 122 1.43 16.45 -5.63
N LYS A 123 1.27 17.75 -5.88
CA LYS A 123 1.35 18.80 -4.85
C LYS A 123 0.00 19.46 -4.69
N THR A 124 -0.40 19.69 -3.45
CA THR A 124 -1.54 20.55 -3.10
C THR A 124 -1.07 21.70 -2.22
N THR A 125 -1.90 22.72 -2.05
CA THR A 125 -1.57 23.89 -1.23
C THR A 125 -2.38 23.85 0.05
N GLY A 126 -1.69 23.80 1.19
CA GLY A 126 -2.27 24.00 2.50
C GLY A 126 -2.29 25.47 2.88
N SER A 127 -3.22 25.86 3.75
CA SER A 127 -3.25 27.20 4.34
C SER A 127 -3.41 27.10 5.85
N ARG A 128 -2.65 27.92 6.57
CA ARG A 128 -2.77 28.07 8.02
C ARG A 128 -2.81 29.55 8.39
N PRO A 129 -3.52 29.94 9.46
CA PRO A 129 -3.39 31.27 10.02
C PRO A 129 -1.93 31.45 10.47
N GLY A 130 -1.25 32.49 9.97
CA GLY A 130 0.06 32.85 10.48
C GLY A 130 -0.03 33.38 11.91
N GLN A 131 1.10 33.52 12.60
CA GLN A 131 1.18 34.17 13.92
C GLN A 131 0.90 35.71 13.87
N GLY A 132 0.41 36.23 12.74
CA GLY A 132 0.04 37.63 12.49
C GLY A 132 -1.22 37.76 11.62
N LYS A 133 -1.46 38.91 10.98
CA LYS A 133 -2.69 39.20 10.18
C LYS A 133 -2.75 38.53 8.78
N GLY A 134 -1.95 37.49 8.52
CA GLY A 134 -1.80 36.88 7.19
C GLY A 134 -2.10 35.39 7.17
N ILE A 135 -2.60 34.90 6.03
CA ILE A 135 -2.73 33.47 5.75
C ILE A 135 -1.40 32.98 5.18
N TYR A 136 -0.80 31.98 5.82
CA TYR A 136 0.41 31.32 5.34
C TYR A 136 0.03 30.14 4.45
N TYR A 137 0.53 30.14 3.21
CA TYR A 137 0.35 29.05 2.26
C TYR A 137 1.60 28.17 2.25
N TYR A 138 1.41 26.86 2.31
CA TYR A 138 2.49 25.88 2.26
C TYR A 138 2.17 24.77 1.28
N THR A 139 3.21 24.12 0.77
CA THR A 139 3.06 22.98 -0.13
C THR A 139 2.79 21.73 0.69
N ILE A 140 1.83 20.92 0.26
CA ILE A 140 1.58 19.58 0.77
C ILE A 140 1.98 18.60 -0.33
N HIS A 141 2.87 17.67 0.03
CA HIS A 141 3.33 16.59 -0.81
C HIS A 141 2.36 15.42 -0.69
N ASN A 142 1.89 14.92 -1.83
CA ASN A 142 0.96 13.81 -1.86
C ASN A 142 1.51 12.72 -2.79
N TYR A 143 1.39 11.47 -2.35
CA TYR A 143 1.55 10.30 -3.18
C TYR A 143 0.24 9.55 -3.24
N ARG A 144 -0.07 8.98 -4.39
CA ARG A 144 -1.14 7.97 -4.52
C ARG A 144 -0.64 6.79 -5.34
N GLY A 145 -1.15 5.61 -5.04
CA GLY A 145 -0.86 4.42 -5.83
C GLY A 145 -1.83 3.30 -5.53
N ARG A 146 -1.98 2.40 -6.50
CA ARG A 146 -2.86 1.24 -6.40
C ARG A 146 -2.14 0.11 -5.67
N VAL A 147 -2.74 -0.45 -4.63
CA VAL A 147 -2.15 -1.56 -3.88
C VAL A 147 -2.33 -2.88 -4.63
N MET A 148 -1.43 -3.82 -4.39
CA MET A 148 -1.51 -5.18 -4.92
C MET A 148 -0.74 -6.18 -4.05
N THR A 149 -1.09 -7.46 -4.22
CA THR A 149 -0.27 -8.56 -3.73
C THR A 149 0.50 -9.16 -4.88
N VAL A 150 1.82 -9.09 -4.79
CA VAL A 150 2.75 -9.74 -5.73
C VAL A 150 3.55 -10.82 -5.04
N ALA A 151 3.94 -11.83 -5.79
CA ALA A 151 4.85 -12.85 -5.29
C ALA A 151 5.67 -13.44 -6.43
N LYS A 152 6.72 -14.18 -6.08
CA LYS A 152 7.57 -14.85 -7.05
C LYS A 152 7.57 -16.34 -6.76
N ARG A 153 7.35 -17.16 -7.80
CA ARG A 153 7.46 -18.61 -7.68
C ARG A 153 8.90 -18.98 -7.36
N HIS A 154 9.07 -19.83 -6.36
CA HIS A 154 10.37 -20.28 -5.92
C HIS A 154 10.25 -21.71 -5.39
N SER A 155 11.26 -22.56 -5.61
CA SER A 155 11.19 -23.97 -5.17
C SER A 155 11.11 -24.14 -3.65
N ARG A 156 11.73 -23.20 -2.92
CA ARG A 156 11.76 -23.12 -1.44
C ARG A 156 10.87 -21.99 -0.89
N GLY A 157 9.79 -21.63 -1.59
CA GLY A 157 8.84 -20.65 -1.07
C GLY A 157 8.13 -21.15 0.18
N THR A 158 7.62 -20.24 0.98
CA THR A 158 6.89 -20.53 2.23
C THR A 158 5.39 -20.40 2.09
N TYR A 159 4.92 -19.70 1.05
CA TYR A 159 3.52 -19.35 0.88
C TYR A 159 2.90 -20.11 -0.29
N HIS A 160 1.62 -20.46 -0.17
CA HIS A 160 0.79 -20.88 -1.30
C HIS A 160 0.01 -19.69 -1.86
N ALA A 161 -0.54 -19.85 -3.07
CA ALA A 161 -1.31 -18.79 -3.72
C ALA A 161 -2.52 -18.35 -2.87
N ASP A 162 -3.17 -19.29 -2.18
CA ASP A 162 -4.35 -19.03 -1.36
C ASP A 162 -4.01 -18.21 -0.10
N ASP A 163 -2.82 -18.39 0.47
CA ASP A 163 -2.34 -17.63 1.64
C ASP A 163 -2.13 -16.14 1.32
N LEU A 164 -1.91 -15.83 0.05
CA LEU A 164 -1.59 -14.50 -0.45
C LEU A 164 -2.84 -13.71 -0.89
N GLN A 165 -4.01 -14.35 -0.84
CA GLN A 165 -5.28 -13.71 -1.17
C GLN A 165 -5.88 -12.94 0.02
N GLY A 166 -6.99 -12.25 -0.22
CA GLY A 166 -7.77 -11.54 0.78
C GLY A 166 -7.35 -10.08 1.00
N LEU A 167 -6.50 -9.52 0.15
CA LEU A 167 -6.12 -8.11 0.20
C LEU A 167 -7.36 -7.21 0.15
N ASN A 168 -8.24 -7.45 -0.81
CA ASN A 168 -9.44 -6.63 -1.00
C ASN A 168 -10.42 -6.74 0.18
N GLN A 169 -10.54 -7.92 0.77
CA GLN A 169 -11.39 -8.14 1.96
C GLN A 169 -10.83 -7.43 3.19
N ARG A 170 -9.51 -7.49 3.40
CA ARG A 170 -8.83 -6.75 4.48
C ARG A 170 -8.97 -5.25 4.30
N ALA A 171 -8.76 -4.74 3.09
CA ALA A 171 -8.93 -3.33 2.75
C ALA A 171 -10.36 -2.85 3.03
N ASN A 172 -11.36 -3.63 2.61
CA ASN A 172 -12.76 -3.28 2.84
C ASN A 172 -13.12 -3.27 4.33
N THR A 173 -12.69 -4.29 5.07
CA THR A 173 -12.90 -4.38 6.52
C THR A 173 -12.27 -3.19 7.24
N LEU A 174 -11.04 -2.83 6.86
CA LEU A 174 -10.35 -1.67 7.41
C LEU A 174 -11.07 -0.36 7.08
N LYS A 175 -11.52 -0.19 5.83
CA LYS A 175 -12.29 0.98 5.40
C LYS A 175 -13.57 1.13 6.22
N HIS A 176 -14.34 0.06 6.40
CA HIS A 176 -15.56 0.08 7.22
C HIS A 176 -15.27 0.47 8.67
N ALA A 177 -14.24 -0.13 9.28
CA ALA A 177 -13.83 0.22 10.65
C ALA A 177 -13.43 1.70 10.78
N MET A 178 -12.79 2.27 9.75
CA MET A 178 -12.41 3.68 9.73
C MET A 178 -13.61 4.61 9.50
N LEU A 179 -14.56 4.24 8.64
CA LEU A 179 -15.80 4.99 8.44
C LEU A 179 -16.61 5.09 9.73
N GLU A 180 -16.68 4.00 10.50
CA GLU A 180 -17.33 4.01 11.82
C GLU A 180 -16.63 4.96 12.79
N LYS A 181 -15.29 4.97 12.83
CA LYS A 181 -14.50 5.92 13.65
C LYS A 181 -14.73 7.36 13.21
N THR A 182 -14.75 7.64 11.91
CA THR A 182 -15.07 8.96 11.35
C THR A 182 -16.49 9.39 11.73
N ALA A 183 -17.48 8.50 11.65
CA ALA A 183 -18.85 8.77 12.04
C ALA A 183 -18.98 9.05 13.55
N GLN A 184 -18.29 8.28 14.39
CA GLN A 184 -18.25 8.51 15.84
C GLN A 184 -17.58 9.84 16.19
N SER A 185 -16.48 10.18 15.52
CA SER A 185 -15.79 11.47 15.62
C SER A 185 -16.72 12.63 15.28
N LYS A 186 -17.45 12.54 14.16
CA LYS A 186 -18.46 13.53 13.74
C LYS A 186 -19.62 13.64 14.73
N LYS A 187 -20.12 12.52 15.27
CA LYS A 187 -21.17 12.52 16.30
C LYS A 187 -20.70 13.19 17.59
N LYS A 188 -19.49 12.89 18.06
CA LYS A 188 -18.89 13.54 19.24
C LYS A 188 -18.75 15.06 19.02
N ARG A 189 -18.22 15.47 17.86
CA ARG A 189 -18.14 16.87 17.46
C ARG A 189 -19.52 17.55 17.50
N ASN A 190 -20.53 16.94 16.89
CA ASN A 190 -21.88 17.50 16.85
C ASN A 190 -22.52 17.58 18.26
N ALA A 191 -22.27 16.60 19.13
CA ALA A 191 -22.73 16.63 20.52
C ALA A 191 -22.07 17.77 21.31
N ILE A 192 -20.76 18.00 21.10
CA ILE A 192 -20.04 19.13 21.71
C ILE A 192 -20.61 20.46 21.21
N TRP A 193 -20.85 20.59 19.90
CA TRP A 193 -21.53 21.78 19.34
C TRP A 193 -22.89 22.04 19.99
N LEU A 194 -23.70 20.98 20.15
CA LEU A 194 -25.03 21.11 20.73
C LEU A 194 -24.98 21.47 22.22
N ALA A 195 -24.04 20.89 22.98
CA ALA A 195 -23.80 21.24 24.38
C ALA A 195 -23.33 22.70 24.55
N VAL A 196 -22.43 23.18 23.68
CA VAL A 196 -21.96 24.57 23.68
C VAL A 196 -23.10 25.54 23.34
N LEU A 197 -23.91 25.24 22.32
CA LEU A 197 -25.07 26.07 21.95
C LEU A 197 -26.12 26.12 23.07
N ALA A 198 -26.43 24.99 23.69
CA ALA A 198 -27.35 24.93 24.82
C ALA A 198 -26.82 25.71 26.04
N GLY A 199 -25.52 25.57 26.34
CA GLY A 199 -24.85 26.31 27.43
C GLY A 199 -24.86 27.82 27.21
N LEU A 200 -24.55 28.28 25.99
CA LEU A 200 -24.64 29.69 25.62
C LEU A 200 -26.07 30.23 25.72
N GLY A 201 -27.07 29.46 25.25
CA GLY A 201 -28.48 29.81 25.36
C GLY A 201 -28.96 29.94 26.81
N GLY A 202 -28.58 29.01 27.68
CA GLY A 202 -28.91 29.06 29.12
C GLY A 202 -28.24 30.22 29.86
N CYS A 203 -26.97 30.51 29.54
CA CYS A 203 -26.24 31.64 30.14
C CYS A 203 -26.81 32.99 29.72
N TRP A 204 -27.32 33.12 28.48
CA TRP A 204 -27.92 34.35 27.97
C TRP A 204 -29.17 34.77 28.73
N VAL A 205 -29.96 33.82 29.24
CA VAL A 205 -31.22 34.08 29.94
C VAL A 205 -31.01 34.46 31.41
N SER A 206 -29.89 34.03 32.01
CA SER A 206 -29.74 33.97 33.48
C SER A 206 -28.64 34.86 34.05
N LEU A 207 -27.64 35.26 33.24
CA LEU A 207 -26.45 35.95 33.75
C LEU A 207 -26.38 37.43 33.31
N PRO A 208 -25.95 38.34 34.21
CA PRO A 208 -25.70 39.72 33.84
C PRO A 208 -24.54 39.82 32.83
N PHE A 209 -24.62 40.80 31.94
CA PHE A 209 -23.77 40.97 30.74
C PHE A 209 -22.26 40.78 30.98
N LEU A 210 -21.74 41.23 32.14
CA LEU A 210 -20.33 41.10 32.52
C LEU A 210 -19.84 39.65 32.62
N TYR A 211 -20.67 38.71 33.11
CA TYR A 211 -20.30 37.30 33.18
C TYR A 211 -20.36 36.61 31.82
N LEU A 212 -21.24 37.10 30.94
CA LEU A 212 -21.33 36.62 29.56
C LEU A 212 -20.03 36.90 28.79
N CYS A 213 -19.42 38.07 29.01
CA CYS A 213 -18.14 38.45 28.41
C CYS A 213 -16.97 37.53 28.81
N LEU A 214 -17.02 36.89 29.99
CA LEU A 214 -15.99 35.96 30.45
C LEU A 214 -16.22 34.52 29.95
N LEU A 215 -17.47 34.10 29.79
CA LEU A 215 -17.82 32.74 29.36
C LEU A 215 -17.66 32.52 27.86
N VAL A 216 -17.99 33.51 27.03
CA VAL A 216 -17.86 33.43 25.57
C VAL A 216 -16.47 33.02 25.10
N PRO A 217 -15.35 33.61 25.58
CA PRO A 217 -14.01 33.17 25.19
C PRO A 217 -13.68 31.75 25.67
N ALA A 218 -14.16 31.33 26.85
CA ALA A 218 -13.99 29.95 27.31
C ALA A 218 -14.71 28.95 26.39
N PHE A 219 -15.95 29.23 25.98
CA PHE A 219 -16.67 28.41 25.01
C PHE A 219 -15.98 28.39 23.63
N LEU A 220 -15.43 29.51 23.18
CA LEU A 220 -14.63 29.58 21.95
C LEU A 220 -13.36 28.71 22.02
N THR A 221 -12.66 28.67 23.14
CA THR A 221 -11.48 27.79 23.30
C THR A 221 -11.86 26.31 23.24
N VAL A 222 -12.95 25.90 23.88
CA VAL A 222 -13.48 24.53 23.80
C VAL A 222 -13.89 24.19 22.36
N LEU A 223 -14.51 25.12 21.65
CA LEU A 223 -14.86 24.96 20.23
C LEU A 223 -13.64 24.79 19.33
N ILE A 224 -12.57 25.55 19.56
CA ILE A 224 -11.35 25.44 18.75
C ILE A 224 -10.64 24.11 19.01
N ILE A 225 -10.59 23.66 20.27
CA ILE A 225 -9.88 22.43 20.65
C ILE A 225 -10.67 21.17 20.22
N PHE A 226 -12.00 21.17 20.33
CA PHE A 226 -12.82 19.97 20.12
C PHE A 226 -13.73 20.03 18.87
N GLY A 227 -13.76 21.16 18.15
CA GLY A 227 -14.60 21.35 16.98
C GLY A 227 -14.07 20.73 15.69
N CYS A 228 -12.81 20.29 15.66
CA CYS A 228 -12.25 19.60 14.50
C CYS A 228 -12.62 18.11 14.53
N SER A 229 -13.33 17.62 13.51
CA SER A 229 -13.47 16.17 13.29
C SER A 229 -12.26 15.67 12.52
N GLN A 230 -11.64 14.60 13.01
CA GLN A 230 -10.68 13.84 12.21
C GLN A 230 -11.42 12.93 11.24
N ASP A 231 -11.04 13.01 9.96
CA ASP A 231 -11.43 12.04 8.93
C ASP A 231 -10.32 10.98 8.87
N PHE A 232 -10.65 9.75 9.27
CA PHE A 232 -9.67 8.65 9.39
C PHE A 232 -9.53 7.83 8.12
N ASP A 233 -10.42 8.01 7.15
CA ASP A 233 -10.58 7.13 6.00
C ASP A 233 -10.13 7.75 4.68
N SER A 234 -9.68 9.02 4.68
CA SER A 234 -9.36 9.77 3.46
C SER A 234 -8.17 9.20 2.67
N TRP A 235 -7.29 8.46 3.36
CA TRP A 235 -6.09 7.88 2.78
C TRP A 235 -6.36 6.59 1.97
N LEU A 236 -7.54 5.97 2.10
CA LEU A 236 -7.91 4.73 1.42
C LEU A 236 -9.16 4.93 0.56
N GLN A 237 -9.04 4.74 -0.74
CA GLN A 237 -10.12 4.94 -1.71
C GLN A 237 -10.28 3.72 -2.63
N PRO A 238 -11.49 3.39 -3.09
CA PRO A 238 -11.66 2.42 -4.17
C PRO A 238 -10.95 2.92 -5.42
N ALA A 239 -10.27 2.03 -6.14
CA ALA A 239 -9.75 2.33 -7.46
C ALA A 239 -10.94 2.54 -8.41
N GLU A 240 -11.03 3.70 -9.05
CA GLU A 240 -12.02 3.91 -10.11
C GLU A 240 -11.81 2.86 -11.19
N SER A 241 -12.88 2.14 -11.55
CA SER A 241 -12.86 1.20 -12.67
C SER A 241 -12.45 1.99 -13.91
N GLN A 242 -11.27 1.71 -14.47
CA GLN A 242 -10.95 2.24 -15.79
C GLN A 242 -12.02 1.75 -16.77
N PRO A 243 -12.66 2.64 -17.55
CA PRO A 243 -13.56 2.20 -18.59
C PRO A 243 -12.77 1.32 -19.57
N SER A 244 -13.25 0.09 -19.74
CA SER A 244 -12.79 -0.91 -20.70
C SER A 244 -12.80 -0.38 -22.13
#